data_AF-A0A439IH69-F1
#
_entry.id   AF-A0A439IH69-F1
#
_cell.length_a   1.000
_cell.length_b   1.000
_cell.length_c   1.000
_cell.angle_alpha   90.00
_cell.angle_beta   90.00
_cell.angle_gamma   90.00
#
_symmetry.space_group_name_H-M   'P 1'
#
loop_
_entity.id
_entity.type
_entity.pdbx_description
1 polymer ?
#
loop_
_entity_poly.entity_id
_entity_poly.type
_entity_poly.pdbx_seq_one_letter_code
_entity_poly.pdbx_strand_id
1 'polypeptide(L)'
;MMKIAIVENRSLAIVTGTFAANIAAKDIEHQFDALTHFPDRRANAELDELAHRLNEFAGYVVELWEKASAPNPEPEIEAFTRRHVELTRRYWAAESRCMNWFITGPARFPVARNEKRMKISDARRADLAAHSAAARKAVKRKAFPHGADDEPIRSGDPSALQRIMAKIEDLALSIDKMKAANSIIRRMEKDGADDAAMIAAIVAQTGLSAEVAARGVVLADWQWKRGFDTAGNRAEIRRLQGRLKSLARMHERGTQSQEVETQAGAVEIKENADIARIQMIFPGKPDETTRRVLKANGFRWSPSQGAWQRHLNEAGRWAAERVMKAISAEGAA
;
A
#
# COMPACT_ATOMS: atom_id res chain seq x y z
N MET A 1 19.76 1.22 -13.15
CA MET A 1 18.38 1.60 -13.51
C MET A 1 18.03 0.88 -14.81
N MET A 2 17.07 -0.05 -14.79
CA MET A 2 16.64 -0.78 -15.98
C MET A 2 15.98 0.22 -16.95
N LYS A 3 16.53 0.35 -18.16
CA LYS A 3 15.96 1.21 -19.22
C LYS A 3 15.19 0.32 -20.18
N ILE A 4 13.89 0.54 -20.25
CA ILE A 4 12.95 -0.19 -21.12
C ILE A 4 12.41 0.68 -22.26
N ALA A 5 12.56 2.00 -22.13
CA ALA A 5 12.09 2.98 -23.07
C ALA A 5 13.21 3.99 -23.34
N ILE A 6 13.54 4.20 -24.61
CA ILE A 6 14.59 5.11 -25.05
C ILE A 6 14.03 6.01 -26.14
N VAL A 7 14.26 7.32 -26.01
CA VAL A 7 13.93 8.31 -27.05
C VAL A 7 15.20 8.58 -27.84
N GLU A 8 15.19 8.20 -29.11
CA GLU A 8 16.28 8.45 -30.06
C GLU A 8 15.69 9.03 -31.34
N ASN A 9 16.32 10.07 -31.89
CA ASN A 9 15.92 10.67 -33.17
C ASN A 9 14.41 11.00 -33.26
N ARG A 10 13.86 11.60 -32.19
CA ARG A 10 12.42 11.95 -32.07
C ARG A 10 11.47 10.75 -32.18
N SER A 11 11.97 9.55 -31.89
CA SER A 11 11.18 8.32 -31.83
C SER A 11 11.39 7.63 -30.49
N LEU A 12 10.29 7.18 -29.90
CA LEU A 12 10.30 6.41 -28.67
C LEU A 12 10.29 4.92 -28.99
N ALA A 13 11.40 4.25 -28.71
CA ALA A 13 11.50 2.80 -28.76
C ALA A 13 11.25 2.20 -27.36
N ILE A 14 10.26 1.32 -27.26
CA ILE A 14 9.89 0.61 -26.04
C ILE A 14 10.10 -0.89 -26.28
N VAL A 15 10.86 -1.55 -25.42
CA VAL A 15 11.10 -3.00 -25.49
C VAL A 15 10.99 -3.59 -24.10
N THR A 16 9.99 -4.46 -23.89
CA THR A 16 9.75 -5.17 -22.62
C THR A 16 9.22 -6.57 -22.88
N GLY A 17 9.99 -7.60 -22.58
CA GLY A 17 9.56 -8.99 -22.77
C GLY A 17 9.12 -9.24 -24.23
N THR A 18 7.84 -9.56 -24.41
CA THR A 18 7.23 -9.79 -25.73
C THR A 18 6.63 -8.53 -26.38
N PHE A 19 6.54 -7.42 -25.62
CA PHE A 19 5.98 -6.17 -26.12
C PHE A 19 7.08 -5.26 -26.65
N ALA A 20 6.97 -4.91 -27.92
CA ALA A 20 7.78 -3.87 -28.56
C ALA A 20 6.85 -2.84 -29.20
N ALA A 21 7.16 -1.56 -29.00
CA ALA A 21 6.45 -0.47 -29.63
C ALA A 21 7.43 0.63 -30.06
N ASN A 22 7.20 1.19 -31.25
CA ASN A 22 7.88 2.38 -31.71
C ASN A 22 6.84 3.48 -31.96
N ILE A 23 7.07 4.68 -31.43
CA ILE A 23 6.18 5.83 -31.59
C ILE A 23 7.03 7.01 -32.04
N ALA A 24 6.83 7.48 -33.27
CA ALA A 24 7.50 8.68 -33.75
C ALA A 24 6.77 9.93 -33.28
N ALA A 25 7.52 11.00 -32.97
CA ALA A 25 6.93 12.30 -32.62
C ALA A 25 5.97 12.81 -33.72
N LYS A 26 6.34 12.57 -34.98
CA LYS A 26 5.53 12.92 -36.15
C LYS A 26 4.11 12.31 -36.13
N ASP A 27 3.95 11.13 -35.53
CA ASP A 27 2.64 10.46 -35.46
C ASP A 27 1.70 11.13 -34.46
N ILE A 28 2.24 11.87 -33.49
CA ILE A 28 1.48 12.54 -32.42
C ILE A 28 1.46 14.06 -32.55
N GLU A 29 2.33 14.66 -33.37
CA GLU A 29 2.43 16.11 -33.58
C GLU A 29 1.07 16.77 -33.85
N HIS A 30 0.28 16.20 -34.76
CA HIS A 30 -1.05 16.69 -35.13
C HIS A 30 -2.03 16.79 -33.95
N GLN A 31 -1.76 16.09 -32.85
CA GLN A 31 -2.58 16.11 -31.64
C GLN A 31 -2.38 17.39 -30.83
N PHE A 32 -1.36 18.19 -31.13
CA PHE A 32 -1.02 19.39 -30.37
C PHE A 32 -1.15 20.69 -31.19
N ASP A 33 -1.48 20.60 -32.48
CA ASP A 33 -1.58 21.75 -33.39
C ASP A 33 -2.51 22.85 -32.90
N ALA A 34 -3.62 22.47 -32.25
CA ALA A 34 -4.59 23.42 -31.72
C ALA A 34 -4.24 23.97 -30.32
N LEU A 35 -3.14 23.52 -29.72
CA LEU A 35 -2.77 23.79 -28.32
C LEU A 35 -1.50 24.62 -28.16
N THR A 36 -0.54 24.46 -29.07
CA THR A 36 0.77 25.11 -29.01
C THR A 36 1.24 25.55 -30.39
N HIS A 37 2.09 26.58 -30.44
CA HIS A 37 2.80 26.98 -31.66
C HIS A 37 3.91 26.02 -32.07
N PHE A 38 4.35 25.14 -31.15
CA PHE A 38 5.44 24.20 -31.36
C PHE A 38 4.96 22.77 -31.08
N PRO A 39 4.09 22.20 -31.93
CA PRO A 39 3.56 20.85 -31.74
C PRO A 39 4.69 19.79 -31.79
N ASP A 40 5.72 20.05 -32.58
CA ASP A 40 6.94 19.25 -32.70
C ASP A 40 7.71 19.13 -31.38
N ARG A 41 7.83 20.23 -30.62
CA ARG A 41 8.51 20.25 -29.31
C ARG A 41 7.64 19.60 -28.24
N ARG A 42 6.33 19.83 -28.29
CA ARG A 42 5.38 19.22 -27.36
C ARG A 42 5.34 17.70 -27.51
N ALA A 43 5.30 17.21 -28.74
CA ALA A 43 5.37 15.79 -29.05
C ALA A 43 6.62 15.13 -28.45
N ASN A 44 7.80 15.72 -28.65
CA ASN A 44 9.04 15.19 -28.06
C ASN A 44 8.97 15.16 -26.52
N ALA A 45 8.51 16.24 -25.88
CA ALA A 45 8.38 16.29 -24.43
C ALA A 45 7.43 15.19 -23.90
N GLU A 46 6.33 14.92 -24.59
CA GLU A 46 5.38 13.86 -24.23
C GLU A 46 6.00 12.44 -24.39
N LEU A 47 6.84 12.24 -25.39
CA LEU A 47 7.60 10.99 -25.56
C LEU A 47 8.64 10.82 -24.44
N ASP A 48 9.36 11.88 -24.08
CA ASP A 48 10.33 11.88 -22.99
C ASP A 48 9.65 11.60 -21.65
N GLU A 49 8.51 12.25 -21.38
CA GLU A 49 7.72 12.00 -20.18
C GLU A 49 7.18 10.57 -20.13
N LEU A 50 6.71 10.02 -21.27
CA LEU A 50 6.28 8.62 -21.33
C LEU A 50 7.45 7.67 -21.05
N ALA A 51 8.61 7.89 -21.67
CA ALA A 51 9.81 7.11 -21.41
C ALA A 51 10.21 7.16 -19.93
N HIS A 52 10.18 8.36 -19.33
CA HIS A 52 10.48 8.55 -17.92
C HIS A 52 9.53 7.75 -17.02
N ARG A 53 8.21 7.85 -17.23
CA ARG A 53 7.19 7.11 -16.45
C ARG A 53 7.40 5.59 -16.54
N LEU A 54 7.75 5.07 -17.71
CA LEU A 54 8.00 3.64 -17.92
C LEU A 54 9.29 3.20 -17.21
N ASN A 55 10.39 3.92 -17.40
CA ASN A 55 11.67 3.60 -16.80
C ASN A 55 11.65 3.72 -15.27
N GLU A 56 10.96 4.74 -14.72
CA GLU A 56 10.77 4.91 -13.28
C GLU A 56 10.02 3.70 -12.67
N PHE A 57 8.96 3.24 -13.34
CA PHE A 57 8.22 2.06 -12.89
C PHE A 57 9.06 0.78 -12.98
N ALA A 58 9.81 0.58 -14.08
CA ALA A 58 10.70 -0.56 -14.22
C ALA A 58 11.78 -0.58 -13.13
N GLY A 59 12.41 0.58 -12.86
CA GLY A 59 13.36 0.73 -11.76
C GLY A 59 12.74 0.39 -10.40
N TYR A 60 11.55 0.92 -10.11
CA TYR A 60 10.82 0.61 -8.88
C TYR A 60 10.52 -0.88 -8.73
N VAL A 61 10.11 -1.58 -9.80
CA VAL A 61 9.81 -3.02 -9.74
C VAL A 61 11.08 -3.82 -9.47
N VAL A 62 12.18 -3.52 -10.14
CA VAL A 62 13.47 -4.22 -9.97
C VAL A 62 13.97 -4.06 -8.53
N GLU A 63 14.03 -2.84 -8.00
CA GLU A 63 14.45 -2.59 -6.61
C GLU A 63 13.58 -3.33 -5.59
N LEU A 64 12.28 -3.44 -5.90
CA LEU A 64 11.33 -4.10 -5.02
C LEU A 64 11.44 -5.63 -5.09
N TRP A 65 11.77 -6.19 -6.26
CA TRP A 65 12.04 -7.62 -6.45
C TRP A 65 13.38 -8.04 -5.84
N GLU A 66 14.40 -7.19 -5.92
CA GLU A 66 15.68 -7.40 -5.22
C GLU A 66 15.47 -7.53 -3.72
N LYS A 67 14.62 -6.66 -3.13
CA LYS A 67 14.26 -6.73 -1.70
C LYS A 67 13.42 -7.96 -1.35
N ALA A 68 12.53 -8.37 -2.25
CA ALA A 68 11.64 -9.52 -2.01
C ALA A 68 12.26 -10.88 -2.37
N SER A 69 13.42 -10.90 -3.05
CA SER A 69 14.04 -12.11 -3.60
C SER A 69 13.07 -12.97 -4.43
N ALA A 70 12.16 -12.33 -5.17
CA ALA A 70 11.10 -13.00 -5.93
C ALA A 70 11.54 -13.32 -7.38
N PRO A 71 11.02 -14.41 -8.01
CA PRO A 71 11.37 -14.75 -9.38
C PRO A 71 10.68 -13.82 -10.40
N ASN A 72 11.49 -13.36 -11.36
CA ASN A 72 11.21 -12.56 -12.57
C ASN A 72 10.22 -11.36 -12.46
N PRO A 73 10.69 -10.10 -12.54
CA PRO A 73 9.83 -8.90 -12.61
C PRO A 73 9.25 -8.59 -14.00
N GLU A 74 9.77 -9.19 -15.08
CA GLU A 74 9.43 -8.86 -16.46
C GLU A 74 7.94 -8.89 -16.84
N PRO A 75 7.13 -9.90 -16.47
CA PRO A 75 5.73 -9.94 -16.91
C PRO A 75 4.89 -8.80 -16.32
N GLU A 76 5.23 -8.33 -15.11
CA GLU A 76 4.54 -7.18 -14.49
C GLU A 76 4.90 -5.87 -15.19
N ILE A 77 6.17 -5.73 -15.57
CA ILE A 77 6.65 -4.57 -16.34
C ILE A 77 5.99 -4.55 -17.72
N GLU A 78 5.89 -5.70 -18.39
CA GLU A 78 5.21 -5.82 -19.68
C GLU A 78 3.71 -5.49 -19.59
N ALA A 79 3.01 -6.02 -18.59
CA ALA A 79 1.58 -5.74 -18.41
C ALA A 79 1.31 -4.25 -18.12
N PHE A 80 2.17 -3.63 -17.30
CA PHE A 80 2.09 -2.19 -17.03
C PHE A 80 2.37 -1.35 -18.29
N THR A 81 3.46 -1.64 -19.00
CA THR A 81 3.85 -0.85 -20.19
C THR A 81 2.78 -0.88 -21.27
N ARG A 82 2.24 -2.06 -21.58
CA ARG A 82 1.15 -2.22 -22.57
C ARG A 82 -0.06 -1.36 -22.19
N ARG A 83 -0.50 -1.43 -20.93
CA ARG A 83 -1.66 -0.67 -20.46
C ARG A 83 -1.38 0.83 -20.39
N HIS A 84 -0.21 1.24 -19.93
CA HIS A 84 0.16 2.64 -19.76
C HIS A 84 0.33 3.35 -21.11
N VAL A 85 0.89 2.67 -22.12
CA VAL A 85 0.95 3.16 -23.50
C VAL A 85 -0.46 3.34 -24.08
N GLU A 86 -1.35 2.37 -23.87
CA GLU A 86 -2.75 2.46 -24.32
C GLU A 86 -3.47 3.68 -23.69
N LEU A 87 -3.34 3.86 -22.38
CA LEU A 87 -3.93 5.00 -21.67
C LEU A 87 -3.34 6.33 -22.13
N THR A 88 -2.03 6.37 -22.40
CA THR A 88 -1.35 7.58 -22.87
C THR A 88 -1.87 7.99 -24.26
N ARG A 89 -2.06 7.01 -25.17
CA ARG A 89 -2.69 7.28 -26.48
C ARG A 89 -4.11 7.82 -26.35
N ARG A 90 -4.91 7.32 -25.40
CA ARG A 90 -6.27 7.82 -25.12
C ARG A 90 -6.25 9.25 -24.58
N TYR A 91 -5.25 9.56 -23.75
CA TYR A 91 -5.02 10.90 -23.24
C TYR A 91 -4.66 11.87 -24.38
N TRP A 92 -3.69 11.54 -25.22
CA TRP A 92 -3.34 12.42 -26.35
C TRP A 92 -4.51 12.61 -27.33
N ALA A 93 -5.30 11.56 -27.59
CA ALA A 93 -6.52 11.67 -28.40
C ALA A 93 -7.65 12.51 -27.76
N ALA A 94 -7.63 12.69 -26.44
CA ALA A 94 -8.53 13.62 -25.75
C ALA A 94 -7.97 15.06 -25.79
N GLU A 95 -6.65 15.20 -25.64
CA GLU A 95 -5.93 16.46 -25.73
C GLU A 95 -6.08 17.10 -27.12
N SER A 96 -6.00 16.30 -28.19
CA SER A 96 -6.17 16.78 -29.58
C SER A 96 -7.50 17.46 -29.90
N ARG A 97 -8.53 17.23 -29.07
CA ARG A 97 -9.83 17.89 -29.24
C ARG A 97 -9.87 19.26 -28.57
N CYS A 98 -8.98 19.51 -27.62
CA CYS A 98 -8.87 20.75 -26.88
C CYS A 98 -8.19 21.81 -27.76
N MET A 99 -8.61 23.05 -27.58
CA MET A 99 -8.09 24.19 -28.33
C MET A 99 -7.63 25.26 -27.36
N ASN A 100 -6.55 25.94 -27.73
CA ASN A 100 -6.06 27.12 -27.07
C ASN A 100 -6.46 28.35 -27.89
N TRP A 101 -7.19 29.28 -27.28
CA TRP A 101 -7.67 30.50 -27.94
C TRP A 101 -6.53 31.39 -28.47
N PHE A 102 -5.33 31.30 -27.86
CA PHE A 102 -4.15 32.02 -28.35
C PHE A 102 -3.65 31.45 -29.68
N ILE A 103 -3.91 30.16 -29.95
CA ILE A 103 -3.50 29.47 -31.17
C ILE A 103 -4.59 29.54 -32.25
N THR A 104 -5.84 29.26 -31.88
CA THR A 104 -6.97 29.21 -32.82
C THR A 104 -7.65 30.57 -33.03
N GLY A 105 -7.26 31.59 -32.24
CA GLY A 105 -7.81 32.93 -32.26
C GLY A 105 -8.99 33.13 -31.28
N PRO A 106 -9.13 34.33 -30.69
CA PRO A 106 -10.20 34.62 -29.72
C PRO A 106 -11.58 34.78 -30.36
N ALA A 107 -11.63 35.13 -31.65
CA ALA A 107 -12.89 35.44 -32.33
C ALA A 107 -13.79 34.19 -32.44
N ARG A 108 -15.00 34.27 -31.84
CA ARG A 108 -15.99 33.18 -31.83
C ARG A 108 -15.47 31.86 -31.23
N PHE A 109 -14.54 31.93 -30.28
CA PHE A 109 -14.01 30.74 -29.62
C PHE A 109 -15.11 29.96 -28.86
N PRO A 110 -15.26 28.64 -29.06
CA PRO A 110 -16.36 27.87 -28.48
C PRO A 110 -16.08 27.47 -27.02
N VAL A 111 -16.06 28.45 -26.10
CA VAL A 111 -15.66 28.30 -24.68
C VAL A 111 -16.32 27.08 -24.01
N ALA A 112 -17.66 27.04 -23.95
CA ALA A 112 -18.39 25.98 -23.25
C ALA A 112 -18.16 24.59 -23.85
N ARG A 113 -17.88 24.49 -25.16
CA ARG A 113 -17.54 23.22 -25.82
C ARG A 113 -16.10 22.82 -25.48
N ASN A 114 -15.17 23.76 -25.49
CA ASN A 114 -13.76 23.52 -25.17
C ASN A 114 -13.58 23.12 -23.71
N GLU A 115 -14.27 23.77 -22.77
CA GLU A 115 -14.26 23.40 -21.35
C GLU A 115 -14.68 21.94 -21.13
N LYS A 116 -15.73 21.46 -21.82
CA LYS A 116 -16.14 20.05 -21.74
C LYS A 116 -15.06 19.11 -22.25
N ARG A 117 -14.34 19.50 -23.31
CA ARG A 117 -13.23 18.70 -23.86
C ARG A 117 -12.02 18.69 -22.93
N MET A 118 -11.68 19.84 -22.33
CA MET A 118 -10.62 19.95 -21.33
C MET A 118 -10.92 19.07 -20.11
N LYS A 119 -12.16 19.09 -19.59
CA LYS A 119 -12.57 18.17 -18.50
C LYS A 119 -12.36 16.69 -18.83
N ILE A 120 -12.57 16.30 -20.09
CA ILE A 120 -12.30 14.92 -20.53
C ILE A 120 -10.79 14.67 -20.58
N SER A 121 -10.00 15.60 -21.12
CA SER A 121 -8.53 15.47 -21.14
C SER A 121 -7.94 15.38 -19.73
N ASP A 122 -8.39 16.25 -18.81
CA ASP A 122 -7.98 16.24 -17.40
C ASP A 122 -8.35 14.92 -16.71
N ALA A 123 -9.55 14.38 -16.98
CA ALA A 123 -9.94 13.06 -16.49
C ALA A 123 -9.02 11.95 -17.03
N ARG A 124 -8.61 12.01 -18.31
CA ARG A 124 -7.65 11.05 -18.87
C ARG A 124 -6.25 11.21 -18.30
N ARG A 125 -5.83 12.43 -18.00
CA ARG A 125 -4.57 12.68 -17.29
C ARG A 125 -4.61 12.11 -15.87
N ALA A 126 -5.74 12.24 -15.17
CA ALA A 126 -5.96 11.62 -13.88
C ALA A 126 -5.95 10.08 -13.95
N ASP A 127 -6.52 9.49 -15.01
CA ASP A 127 -6.47 8.04 -15.26
C ASP A 127 -5.03 7.51 -15.32
N LEU A 128 -4.09 8.27 -15.94
CA LEU A 128 -2.67 7.89 -16.01
C LEU A 128 -2.01 7.84 -14.62
N ALA A 129 -2.24 8.87 -13.81
CA ALA A 129 -1.72 8.93 -12.44
C ALA A 129 -2.34 7.85 -11.54
N ALA A 130 -3.64 7.59 -11.70
CA ALA A 130 -4.33 6.52 -10.98
C ALA A 130 -3.80 5.15 -11.37
N HIS A 131 -3.51 4.92 -12.66
CA HIS A 131 -2.95 3.67 -13.15
C HIS A 131 -1.57 3.39 -12.58
N SER A 132 -0.65 4.36 -12.61
CA SER A 132 0.69 4.19 -12.04
C SER A 132 0.65 3.93 -10.53
N ALA A 133 -0.18 4.65 -9.79
CA ALA A 133 -0.36 4.44 -8.35
C ALA A 133 -0.97 3.06 -8.04
N ALA A 134 -1.96 2.62 -8.82
CA ALA A 134 -2.57 1.30 -8.67
C ALA A 134 -1.59 0.17 -9.00
N ALA A 135 -0.80 0.33 -10.07
CA ALA A 135 0.21 -0.64 -10.48
C ALA A 135 1.29 -0.82 -9.40
N ARG A 136 1.82 0.28 -8.83
CA ARG A 136 2.79 0.23 -7.72
C ARG A 136 2.25 -0.53 -6.52
N LYS A 137 0.97 -0.30 -6.16
CA LYS A 137 0.31 -1.03 -5.06
C LYS A 137 0.13 -2.52 -5.37
N ALA A 138 -0.26 -2.86 -6.61
CA ALA A 138 -0.45 -4.24 -7.03
C ALA A 138 0.88 -5.02 -7.02
N VAL A 139 1.93 -4.43 -7.59
CA VAL A 139 3.30 -4.95 -7.61
C VAL A 139 3.84 -5.15 -6.19
N LYS A 140 3.69 -4.15 -5.30
CA LYS A 140 4.08 -4.27 -3.88
C LYS A 140 3.37 -5.44 -3.19
N ARG A 141 2.07 -5.62 -3.43
CA ARG A 141 1.28 -6.72 -2.86
C ARG A 141 1.72 -8.10 -3.36
N LYS A 142 2.19 -8.20 -4.60
CA LYS A 142 2.67 -9.45 -5.19
C LYS A 142 4.05 -9.83 -4.63
N ALA A 143 4.95 -8.87 -4.53
CA ALA A 143 6.30 -9.11 -4.00
C ALA A 143 6.29 -9.39 -2.49
N PHE A 144 5.43 -8.69 -1.74
CA PHE A 144 5.27 -8.87 -0.30
C PHE A 144 3.83 -9.27 0.05
N PRO A 145 3.45 -10.55 -0.14
CA PRO A 145 2.10 -11.03 0.20
C PRO A 145 1.75 -10.78 1.68
N HIS A 146 2.73 -10.92 2.56
CA HIS A 146 2.58 -10.78 4.01
C HIS A 146 2.90 -9.38 4.56
N GLY A 147 3.22 -8.43 3.66
CA GLY A 147 3.68 -7.08 4.02
C GLY A 147 5.20 -6.99 4.07
N ALA A 148 5.72 -5.78 3.88
CA ALA A 148 7.15 -5.50 3.97
C ALA A 148 7.60 -5.37 5.43
N ASP A 149 8.91 -5.27 5.66
CA ASP A 149 9.48 -5.20 7.02
C ASP A 149 9.05 -3.96 7.81
N ASP A 150 8.80 -2.86 7.11
CA ASP A 150 8.32 -1.58 7.62
C ASP A 150 6.80 -1.55 7.88
N GLU A 151 6.04 -2.49 7.31
CA GLU A 151 4.60 -2.55 7.47
C GLU A 151 4.18 -3.24 8.78
N PRO A 152 2.96 -2.95 9.30
CA PRO A 152 2.41 -3.70 10.41
C PRO A 152 2.38 -5.19 10.10
N ILE A 153 3.03 -6.00 10.96
CA ILE A 153 3.03 -7.46 10.91
C ILE A 153 1.59 -7.93 10.74
N ARG A 154 1.28 -8.73 9.73
CA ARG A 154 -0.07 -9.26 9.46
C ARG A 154 -0.30 -10.56 10.23
N SER A 155 -1.56 -10.87 10.54
CA SER A 155 -1.89 -12.09 11.31
C SER A 155 -1.76 -13.39 10.51
N GLY A 156 -1.87 -13.34 9.18
CA GLY A 156 -1.69 -14.49 8.28
C GLY A 156 -0.28 -14.58 7.70
N ASP A 157 0.73 -14.01 8.37
CA ASP A 157 2.14 -14.21 8.03
C ASP A 157 2.65 -15.42 8.83
N PRO A 158 3.21 -16.47 8.19
CA PRO A 158 3.79 -17.63 8.91
C PRO A 158 4.85 -17.23 9.93
N SER A 159 5.59 -16.14 9.66
CA SER A 159 6.63 -15.61 10.54
C SER A 159 6.12 -14.59 11.56
N ALA A 160 4.81 -14.35 11.63
CA ALA A 160 4.21 -13.30 12.47
C ALA A 160 4.60 -13.44 13.95
N LEU A 161 4.62 -14.66 14.49
CA LEU A 161 4.97 -14.92 15.88
C LEU A 161 6.42 -14.53 16.17
N GLN A 162 7.35 -14.98 15.31
CA GLN A 162 8.77 -14.68 15.44
C GLN A 162 9.04 -13.18 15.33
N ARG A 163 8.43 -12.50 14.34
CA ARG A 163 8.57 -11.04 14.17
C ARG A 163 8.03 -10.24 15.36
N ILE A 164 6.92 -10.69 15.97
CA ILE A 164 6.38 -10.05 17.17
C ILE A 164 7.31 -10.28 18.36
N MET A 165 7.87 -11.48 18.52
CA MET A 165 8.82 -11.77 19.60
C MET A 165 10.10 -10.93 19.48
N ALA A 166 10.71 -10.88 18.30
CA ALA A 166 11.88 -10.04 18.04
C ALA A 166 11.60 -8.57 18.35
N LYS A 167 10.42 -8.05 17.94
CA LYS A 167 10.02 -6.68 18.27
C LYS A 167 9.85 -6.43 19.77
N ILE A 168 9.39 -7.42 20.53
CA ILE A 168 9.30 -7.32 22.00
C ILE A 168 10.70 -7.25 22.61
N GLU A 169 11.64 -8.08 22.13
CA GLU A 169 13.03 -8.09 22.57
C GLU A 169 13.73 -6.75 22.28
N ASP A 170 13.57 -6.21 21.07
CA ASP A 170 14.13 -4.90 20.69
C ASP A 170 13.59 -3.78 21.59
N LEU A 171 12.29 -3.78 21.87
CA LEU A 171 11.68 -2.80 22.77
C LEU A 171 12.17 -2.96 24.21
N ALA A 172 12.41 -4.19 24.67
CA ALA A 172 12.95 -4.44 26.00
C ALA A 172 14.40 -3.92 26.11
N LEU A 173 15.26 -4.23 25.13
CA LEU A 173 16.63 -3.71 25.05
C LEU A 173 16.65 -2.17 24.99
N SER A 174 15.74 -1.57 24.21
CA SER A 174 15.58 -0.12 24.14
C SER A 174 15.21 0.49 25.49
N ILE A 175 14.27 -0.13 26.23
CA ILE A 175 13.89 0.31 27.57
C ILE A 175 15.08 0.24 28.53
N ASP A 176 15.89 -0.81 28.48
CA ASP A 176 17.02 -0.96 29.39
C ASP A 176 18.13 0.06 29.09
N LYS A 177 18.40 0.34 27.80
CA LYS A 177 19.26 1.45 27.38
C LYS A 177 18.74 2.80 27.88
N MET A 178 17.44 3.07 27.74
CA MET A 178 16.82 4.32 28.20
C MET A 178 16.87 4.46 29.73
N LYS A 179 16.68 3.37 30.49
CA LYS A 179 16.83 3.38 31.95
C LYS A 179 18.26 3.68 32.37
N ALA A 180 19.24 3.06 31.71
CA ALA A 180 20.66 3.32 31.95
C ALA A 180 21.03 4.77 31.59
N ALA A 181 20.52 5.30 30.48
CA ALA A 181 20.69 6.71 30.12
C ALA A 181 20.08 7.64 31.19
N ASN A 182 18.88 7.34 31.67
CA ASN A 182 18.22 8.12 32.72
C ASN A 182 18.96 8.08 34.06
N SER A 183 19.59 6.96 34.43
CA SER A 183 20.41 6.92 35.65
C SER A 183 21.68 7.76 35.51
N ILE A 184 22.30 7.77 34.32
CA ILE A 184 23.45 8.64 34.00
C ILE A 184 23.04 10.10 34.07
N ILE A 185 21.93 10.49 33.41
CA ILE A 185 21.42 11.87 33.40
C ILE A 185 21.19 12.35 34.83
N ARG A 186 20.47 11.57 35.67
CA ARG A 186 20.19 11.95 37.06
C ARG A 186 21.45 12.14 37.91
N ARG A 187 22.49 11.32 37.67
CA ARG A 187 23.78 11.44 38.38
C ARG A 187 24.53 12.68 37.92
N MET A 188 24.73 12.84 36.62
CA MET A 188 25.49 13.96 36.04
C MET A 188 24.80 15.31 36.24
N GLU A 189 23.47 15.34 36.30
CA GLU A 189 22.69 16.54 36.63
C GLU A 189 22.88 16.95 38.09
N LYS A 190 23.04 15.99 39.01
CA LYS A 190 23.39 16.26 40.41
C LYS A 190 24.82 16.82 40.53
N ASP A 191 25.72 16.33 39.69
CA ASP A 191 27.13 16.75 39.65
C ASP A 191 27.34 18.07 38.88
N GLY A 192 26.28 18.65 38.29
CA GLY A 192 26.32 19.92 37.56
C GLY A 192 27.08 19.87 36.24
N ALA A 193 27.16 18.70 35.61
CA ALA A 193 27.93 18.51 34.37
C ALA A 193 27.30 19.21 33.15
N ASP A 194 28.14 19.59 32.18
CA ASP A 194 27.69 20.17 30.93
C ASP A 194 26.91 19.18 30.05
N ASP A 195 25.97 19.69 29.24
CA ASP A 195 25.14 18.89 28.33
C ASP A 195 25.97 18.02 27.37
N ALA A 196 27.10 18.56 26.88
CA ALA A 196 28.02 17.82 26.00
C ALA A 196 28.68 16.63 26.72
N ALA A 197 29.03 16.80 27.99
CA ALA A 197 29.60 15.73 28.81
C ALA A 197 28.57 14.65 29.14
N MET A 198 27.30 15.04 29.37
CA MET A 198 26.21 14.08 29.56
C MET A 198 25.95 13.25 28.29
N ILE A 199 25.90 13.88 27.12
CA ILE A 199 25.70 13.19 25.83
C ILE A 199 26.84 12.19 25.58
N ALA A 200 28.09 12.60 25.78
CA ALA A 200 29.25 11.72 25.61
C ALA A 200 29.20 10.50 26.56
N ALA A 201 28.84 10.71 27.82
CA ALA A 201 28.72 9.63 28.81
C ALA A 201 27.59 8.65 28.46
N ILE A 202 26.45 9.15 27.96
CA ILE A 202 25.32 8.31 27.52
C ILE A 202 25.73 7.47 26.32
N VAL A 203 26.34 8.08 25.30
CA VAL A 203 26.79 7.37 24.09
C VAL A 203 27.80 6.28 24.46
N ALA A 204 28.78 6.59 25.31
CA ALA A 204 29.82 5.65 25.72
C ALA A 204 29.27 4.45 26.53
N GLN A 205 28.29 4.67 27.42
CA GLN A 205 27.80 3.62 28.32
C GLN A 205 26.57 2.86 27.81
N THR A 206 25.77 3.46 26.93
CA THR A 206 24.49 2.85 26.47
C THR A 206 24.50 2.44 25.00
N GLY A 207 25.50 2.90 24.23
CA GLY A 207 25.58 2.66 22.78
C GLY A 207 24.42 3.30 22.00
N LEU A 208 23.75 4.31 22.56
CA LEU A 208 22.78 5.13 21.85
C LEU A 208 23.51 6.06 20.87
N SER A 209 22.85 6.41 19.75
CA SER A 209 23.41 7.41 18.84
C SER A 209 23.44 8.78 19.51
N ALA A 210 24.40 9.62 19.10
CA ALA A 210 24.54 10.98 19.63
C ALA A 210 23.25 11.81 19.47
N GLU A 211 22.52 11.63 18.36
CA GLU A 211 21.23 12.29 18.13
C GLU A 211 20.13 11.85 19.10
N VAL A 212 20.10 10.57 19.47
CA VAL A 212 19.11 10.06 20.43
C VAL A 212 19.49 10.52 21.84
N ALA A 213 20.77 10.47 22.18
CA ALA A 213 21.28 10.99 23.45
C ALA A 213 20.97 12.49 23.61
N ALA A 214 21.21 13.30 22.58
CA ALA A 214 20.92 14.73 22.58
C ALA A 214 19.43 15.03 22.83
N ARG A 215 18.51 14.25 22.24
CA ARG A 215 17.06 14.41 22.46
C ARG A 215 16.61 14.21 23.91
N GLY A 216 17.35 13.45 24.70
CA GLY A 216 17.06 13.25 26.12
C GLY A 216 17.71 14.28 27.03
N VAL A 217 18.82 14.89 26.61
CA VAL A 217 19.61 15.84 27.43
C VAL A 217 19.24 17.29 27.14
N VAL A 218 19.09 17.65 25.86
CA VAL A 218 18.73 19.01 25.46
C VAL A 218 17.23 19.19 25.63
N LEU A 219 16.87 19.99 26.64
CA LEU A 219 15.48 20.36 26.91
C LEU A 219 14.95 21.23 25.77
N ALA A 220 13.82 20.83 25.19
CA ALA A 220 13.03 21.74 24.36
C ALA A 220 12.20 22.68 25.24
N ASP A 221 11.78 23.83 24.71
CA ASP A 221 11.05 24.88 25.46
C ASP A 221 9.78 24.38 26.18
N TRP A 222 9.15 23.32 25.68
CA TRP A 222 7.93 22.71 26.23
C TRP A 222 8.21 21.57 27.22
N GLN A 223 9.46 21.14 27.38
CA GLN A 223 9.83 20.02 28.27
C GLN A 223 10.19 20.53 29.66
N TRP A 224 9.65 19.87 30.69
CA TRP A 224 9.91 20.23 32.09
C TRP A 224 11.01 19.39 32.75
N LYS A 225 11.52 18.35 32.09
CA LYS A 225 12.57 17.49 32.63
C LYS A 225 13.38 16.82 31.52
N ARG A 226 14.67 16.61 31.79
CA ARG A 226 15.57 15.79 30.97
C ARG A 226 15.24 14.30 31.14
N GLY A 227 15.51 13.54 30.10
CA GLY A 227 15.46 12.08 30.11
C GLY A 227 14.50 11.48 29.09
N PHE A 228 14.51 10.16 29.07
CA PHE A 228 13.74 9.33 28.14
C PHE A 228 12.48 8.80 28.82
N ASP A 229 11.34 8.89 28.15
CA ASP A 229 10.12 8.21 28.57
C ASP A 229 10.09 6.76 28.09
N THR A 230 9.69 5.87 28.99
CA THR A 230 9.55 4.43 28.71
C THR A 230 8.09 3.97 28.73
N ALA A 231 7.14 4.86 29.08
CA ALA A 231 5.73 4.51 29.20
C ALA A 231 5.13 4.03 27.87
N GLY A 232 5.45 4.73 26.77
CA GLY A 232 5.05 4.34 25.42
C GLY A 232 5.53 2.94 25.03
N ASN A 233 6.83 2.68 25.18
CA ASN A 233 7.42 1.37 24.87
C ASN A 233 6.82 0.24 25.74
N ARG A 234 6.56 0.50 27.03
CA ARG A 234 5.92 -0.48 27.92
C ARG A 234 4.47 -0.78 27.52
N ALA A 235 3.71 0.25 27.11
CA ALA A 235 2.35 0.06 26.61
C ALA A 235 2.34 -0.78 25.33
N GLU A 236 3.28 -0.52 24.42
CA GLU A 236 3.45 -1.27 23.18
C GLU A 236 3.84 -2.74 23.46
N ILE A 237 4.75 -3.02 24.40
CA ILE A 237 5.08 -4.39 24.82
C ILE A 237 3.82 -5.12 25.31
N ARG A 238 3.01 -4.51 26.18
CA ARG A 238 1.76 -5.13 26.66
C ARG A 238 0.80 -5.43 25.51
N ARG A 239 0.69 -4.52 24.54
CA ARG A 239 -0.14 -4.71 23.34
C ARG A 239 0.37 -5.88 22.49
N LEU A 240 1.68 -5.95 22.24
CA LEU A 240 2.31 -7.03 21.48
C LEU A 240 2.19 -8.38 22.18
N GLN A 241 2.33 -8.44 23.50
CA GLN A 241 2.12 -9.65 24.30
C GLN A 241 0.66 -10.13 24.21
N GLY A 242 -0.31 -9.22 24.33
CA GLY A 242 -1.73 -9.56 24.14
C GLY A 242 -2.01 -10.09 22.73
N ARG A 243 -1.39 -9.48 21.73
CA ARG A 243 -1.46 -9.92 20.34
C ARG A 243 -0.83 -11.31 20.12
N LEU A 244 0.33 -11.57 20.71
CA LEU A 244 1.02 -12.86 20.64
C LEU A 244 0.13 -13.98 21.21
N LYS A 245 -0.48 -13.76 22.38
CA LYS A 245 -1.45 -14.71 22.98
C LYS A 245 -2.64 -14.97 22.07
N SER A 246 -3.18 -13.93 21.43
CA SER A 246 -4.30 -14.09 20.50
C SER A 246 -3.92 -14.89 19.26
N LEU A 247 -2.72 -14.68 18.70
CA LEU A 247 -2.23 -15.41 17.54
C LEU A 247 -1.89 -16.86 17.87
N ALA A 248 -1.25 -17.12 19.02
CA ALA A 248 -0.97 -18.47 19.50
C ALA A 248 -2.26 -19.28 19.65
N ARG A 249 -3.28 -18.74 20.31
CA ARG A 249 -4.60 -19.39 20.43
C ARG A 249 -5.28 -19.64 19.08
N MET A 250 -5.08 -18.75 18.10
CA MET A 250 -5.62 -18.91 16.76
C MET A 250 -4.92 -20.07 16.03
N HIS A 251 -3.60 -20.19 16.16
CA HIS A 251 -2.81 -21.25 15.56
C HIS A 251 -3.06 -22.62 16.23
N GLU A 252 -3.18 -22.65 17.57
CA GLU A 252 -3.50 -23.87 18.34
C GLU A 252 -4.86 -24.47 17.95
N ARG A 253 -5.88 -23.63 17.70
CA ARG A 253 -7.21 -24.10 17.28
C ARG A 253 -7.23 -24.68 15.86
N GLY A 254 -6.25 -24.30 15.03
CA GLY A 254 -6.13 -24.76 13.65
C GLY A 254 -7.27 -24.32 12.74
N THR A 255 -7.29 -24.88 11.52
CA THR A 255 -8.38 -24.68 10.57
C THR A 255 -9.55 -25.58 10.95
N GLN A 256 -10.71 -24.99 11.21
CA GLN A 256 -11.94 -25.72 11.50
C GLN A 256 -12.95 -25.48 10.39
N SER A 257 -13.41 -26.57 9.76
CA SER A 257 -14.56 -26.54 8.86
C SER A 257 -15.75 -27.11 9.61
N GLN A 258 -16.84 -26.37 9.61
CA GLN A 258 -18.14 -26.84 10.08
C GLN A 258 -19.14 -26.69 8.94
N GLU A 259 -19.73 -27.80 8.54
CA GLU A 259 -20.89 -27.79 7.65
C GLU A 259 -22.15 -27.60 8.50
N VAL A 260 -22.94 -26.59 8.15
CA VAL A 260 -24.24 -26.35 8.78
C VAL A 260 -25.29 -26.35 7.69
N GLU A 261 -26.26 -27.26 7.80
CA GLU A 261 -27.44 -27.22 6.94
C GLU A 261 -28.26 -25.99 7.29
N THR A 262 -28.47 -25.11 6.29
CA THR A 262 -29.34 -23.95 6.42
C THR A 262 -30.34 -23.91 5.26
N GLN A 263 -31.32 -23.02 5.35
CA GLN A 263 -32.33 -22.85 4.31
C GLN A 263 -31.76 -22.36 2.97
N ALA A 264 -30.59 -21.72 2.97
CA ALA A 264 -29.87 -21.31 1.75
C ALA A 264 -29.03 -22.46 1.13
N GLY A 265 -29.19 -23.69 1.63
CA GLY A 265 -28.38 -24.87 1.33
C GLY A 265 -27.40 -25.21 2.46
N ALA A 266 -26.62 -26.28 2.27
CA ALA A 266 -25.50 -26.60 3.16
C ALA A 266 -24.47 -25.46 3.10
N VAL A 267 -24.32 -24.70 4.19
CA VAL A 267 -23.34 -23.63 4.31
C VAL A 267 -22.11 -24.19 4.99
N GLU A 268 -20.99 -24.20 4.27
CA GLU A 268 -19.71 -24.54 4.86
C GLU A 268 -19.12 -23.28 5.50
N ILE A 269 -18.97 -23.31 6.83
CA ILE A 269 -18.24 -22.30 7.58
C ILE A 269 -16.82 -22.83 7.78
N LYS A 270 -15.87 -22.19 7.13
CA LYS A 270 -14.45 -22.52 7.24
C LYS A 270 -13.71 -21.42 7.99
N GLU A 271 -13.33 -21.69 9.23
CA GLU A 271 -12.33 -20.89 9.96
C GLU A 271 -10.96 -21.23 9.39
N ASN A 272 -10.52 -20.49 8.37
CA ASN A 272 -9.23 -20.70 7.74
C ASN A 272 -8.13 -19.98 8.52
N ALA A 273 -7.32 -20.74 9.26
CA ALA A 273 -6.23 -20.21 10.06
C ALA A 273 -5.10 -19.62 9.20
N ASP A 274 -4.82 -20.21 8.03
CA ASP A 274 -3.72 -19.81 7.14
C ASP A 274 -3.93 -18.40 6.57
N ILE A 275 -5.16 -18.10 6.13
CA ILE A 275 -5.52 -16.78 5.61
C ILE A 275 -6.00 -15.85 6.74
N ALA A 276 -6.15 -16.37 7.97
CA ALA A 276 -6.79 -15.71 9.10
C ALA A 276 -8.15 -15.10 8.73
N ARG A 277 -9.01 -15.92 8.11
CA ARG A 277 -10.35 -15.53 7.65
C ARG A 277 -11.40 -16.56 8.05
N ILE A 278 -12.58 -16.07 8.42
CA ILE A 278 -13.80 -16.87 8.49
C ILE A 278 -14.44 -16.79 7.12
N GLN A 279 -14.58 -17.93 6.45
CA GLN A 279 -15.18 -18.06 5.12
C GLN A 279 -16.54 -18.74 5.27
N MET A 280 -17.56 -18.18 4.65
CA MET A 280 -18.88 -18.80 4.50
C MET A 280 -19.09 -19.10 3.02
N ILE A 281 -19.12 -20.38 2.68
CA ILE A 281 -19.28 -20.90 1.33
C ILE A 281 -20.72 -21.36 1.17
N PHE A 282 -21.39 -20.81 0.16
CA PHE A 282 -22.75 -21.17 -0.19
C PHE A 282 -22.71 -21.95 -1.52
N PRO A 283 -23.59 -22.95 -1.72
CA PRO A 283 -23.61 -23.76 -2.94
C PRO A 283 -24.00 -22.95 -4.19
N GLY A 284 -24.70 -21.84 -4.00
CA GLY A 284 -25.09 -20.91 -5.06
C GLY A 284 -25.11 -19.46 -4.57
N LYS A 285 -25.59 -18.56 -5.43
CA LYS A 285 -25.75 -17.15 -5.07
C LYS A 285 -26.84 -17.01 -3.98
N PRO A 286 -26.52 -16.53 -2.77
CA PRO A 286 -27.52 -16.34 -1.73
C PRO A 286 -28.55 -15.28 -2.14
N ASP A 287 -29.75 -15.41 -1.60
CA ASP A 287 -30.84 -14.44 -1.75
C ASP A 287 -30.45 -13.04 -1.22
N GLU A 288 -31.21 -12.01 -1.64
CA GLU A 288 -30.86 -10.62 -1.32
C GLU A 288 -30.94 -10.33 0.20
N THR A 289 -31.87 -10.96 0.89
CA THR A 289 -32.03 -10.93 2.36
C THR A 289 -30.80 -11.46 3.07
N THR A 290 -30.32 -12.67 2.73
CA THR A 290 -29.09 -13.23 3.31
C THR A 290 -27.87 -12.37 2.98
N ARG A 291 -27.76 -11.87 1.74
CA ARG A 291 -26.66 -10.96 1.36
C ARG A 291 -26.67 -9.66 2.15
N ARG A 292 -27.84 -9.12 2.47
CA ARG A 292 -27.98 -7.93 3.32
C ARG A 292 -27.54 -8.22 4.75
N VAL A 293 -27.93 -9.37 5.32
CA VAL A 293 -27.51 -9.80 6.67
C VAL A 293 -25.99 -10.02 6.74
N LEU A 294 -25.40 -10.67 5.73
CA LEU A 294 -23.95 -10.85 5.62
C LEU A 294 -23.21 -9.51 5.58
N LYS A 295 -23.64 -8.59 4.73
CA LYS A 295 -23.05 -7.24 4.64
C LYS A 295 -23.20 -6.45 5.93
N ALA A 296 -24.37 -6.51 6.59
CA ALA A 296 -24.63 -5.84 7.86
C ALA A 296 -23.71 -6.37 8.98
N ASN A 297 -23.41 -7.67 8.96
CA ASN A 297 -22.46 -8.31 9.87
C ASN A 297 -21.00 -8.25 9.36
N GLY A 298 -20.70 -7.40 8.37
CA GLY A 298 -19.33 -7.10 7.93
C GLY A 298 -18.64 -8.17 7.09
N PHE A 299 -19.37 -9.17 6.57
CA PHE A 299 -18.85 -10.11 5.60
C PHE A 299 -18.77 -9.47 4.20
N ARG A 300 -17.68 -9.73 3.49
CA ARG A 300 -17.47 -9.25 2.12
C ARG A 300 -17.25 -10.42 1.16
N TRP A 301 -17.84 -10.34 -0.02
CA TRP A 301 -17.66 -11.33 -1.07
C TRP A 301 -16.23 -11.30 -1.62
N SER A 302 -15.59 -12.46 -1.70
CA SER A 302 -14.27 -12.65 -2.32
C SER A 302 -14.38 -13.53 -3.57
N PRO A 303 -14.35 -12.95 -4.78
CA PRO A 303 -14.49 -13.70 -6.03
C PRO A 303 -13.46 -14.81 -6.22
N SER A 304 -12.22 -14.58 -5.78
CA SER A 304 -11.11 -15.55 -5.91
C SER A 304 -11.26 -16.79 -5.03
N GLN A 305 -12.18 -16.75 -4.06
CA GLN A 305 -12.37 -17.81 -3.08
C GLN A 305 -13.81 -18.33 -3.09
N GLY A 306 -14.68 -17.76 -3.93
CA GLY A 306 -16.10 -18.11 -3.98
C GLY A 306 -16.84 -17.98 -2.64
N ALA A 307 -16.36 -17.14 -1.73
CA ALA A 307 -16.81 -17.13 -0.34
C ALA A 307 -17.07 -15.73 0.20
N TRP A 308 -18.00 -15.63 1.16
CA TRP A 308 -18.16 -14.46 2.01
C TRP A 308 -17.15 -14.52 3.15
N GLN A 309 -16.35 -13.47 3.32
CA GLN A 309 -15.20 -13.50 4.23
C GLN A 309 -15.22 -12.36 5.23
N ARG A 310 -14.71 -12.66 6.42
CA ARG A 310 -14.40 -11.70 7.49
C ARG A 310 -13.07 -12.09 8.17
N HIS A 311 -12.42 -11.15 8.85
CA HIS A 311 -11.22 -11.44 9.64
C HIS A 311 -11.51 -12.48 10.72
N LEU A 312 -10.59 -13.43 10.90
CA LEU A 312 -10.64 -14.42 11.98
C LEU A 312 -10.25 -13.73 13.30
N ASN A 313 -11.27 -13.32 14.05
CA ASN A 313 -11.17 -12.82 15.41
C ASN A 313 -12.46 -13.15 16.17
N GLU A 314 -12.48 -12.94 17.49
CA GLU A 314 -13.64 -13.29 18.31
C GLU A 314 -14.92 -12.57 17.87
N ALA A 315 -14.80 -11.30 17.48
CA ALA A 315 -15.92 -10.54 16.93
C ALA A 315 -16.41 -11.10 15.57
N GLY A 316 -15.52 -11.72 14.79
CA GLY A 316 -15.84 -12.40 13.55
C GLY A 316 -16.59 -13.69 13.79
N ARG A 317 -16.21 -14.47 14.81
CA ARG A 317 -16.93 -15.68 15.22
C ARG A 317 -18.34 -15.34 15.68
N TRP A 318 -18.45 -14.35 16.55
CA TRP A 318 -19.76 -13.88 17.01
C TRP A 318 -20.62 -13.34 15.86
N ALA A 319 -20.01 -12.68 14.87
CA ALA A 319 -20.71 -12.25 13.66
C ALA A 319 -21.18 -13.45 12.82
N ALA A 320 -20.38 -14.51 12.68
CA ALA A 320 -20.78 -15.74 12.01
C ALA A 320 -21.97 -16.39 12.72
N GLU A 321 -21.91 -16.55 14.05
CA GLU A 321 -23.02 -17.08 14.84
C GLU A 321 -24.30 -16.27 14.68
N ARG A 322 -24.20 -14.93 14.62
CA ARG A 322 -25.36 -14.06 14.40
C ARG A 322 -25.95 -14.20 13.01
N VAL A 323 -25.11 -14.29 11.99
CA VAL A 323 -25.56 -14.54 10.62
C VAL A 323 -26.29 -15.89 10.57
N MET A 324 -25.73 -16.93 11.17
CA MET A 324 -26.35 -18.25 11.21
C MET A 324 -27.69 -18.23 11.94
N LYS A 325 -27.77 -17.60 13.12
CA LYS A 325 -29.04 -17.42 13.84
C LYS A 325 -30.09 -16.68 13.01
N ALA A 326 -29.69 -15.63 12.28
CA ALA A 326 -30.61 -14.87 11.44
C ALA A 326 -31.13 -15.71 10.25
N ILE A 327 -30.24 -16.45 9.59
CA ILE A 327 -30.60 -17.33 8.45
C ILE A 327 -31.46 -18.51 8.91
N SER A 328 -31.23 -19.04 10.12
CA SER A 328 -32.06 -20.12 10.68
C SER A 328 -33.41 -19.64 11.22
N ALA A 329 -33.51 -18.39 11.73
CA ALA A 329 -34.72 -17.86 12.35
C ALA A 329 -35.78 -17.37 11.34
N GLU A 330 -35.38 -16.89 10.16
CA GLU A 330 -36.32 -16.55 9.07
C GLU A 330 -37.10 -17.78 8.55
N GLY A 331 -36.76 -18.99 8.99
CA GLY A 331 -37.42 -20.24 8.65
C GLY A 331 -38.53 -20.73 9.59
N ALA A 332 -38.74 -20.07 10.73
CA ALA A 332 -39.72 -20.47 11.75
C ALA A 332 -40.97 -19.56 11.81
N ALA A 333 -41.08 -18.61 10.86
CA ALA A 333 -42.16 -17.63 10.79
C ALA A 333 -43.11 -17.90 9.63
#